data_AF-A0A970KZ74-F1
#
_entry.id   AF-A0A970KZ74-F1
#
_cell.length_a   1.000
_cell.length_b   1.000
_cell.length_c   1.000
_cell.angle_alpha   90.00
_cell.angle_beta   90.00
_cell.angle_gamma   90.00
#
_symmetry.space_group_name_H-M   'P 1'
#
loop_
_entity.id
_entity.type
_entity.pdbx_description
1 polymer ?
#
loop_
_entity_poly.entity_id
_entity_poly.type
_entity_poly.pdbx_seq_one_letter_code
_entity_poly.pdbx_strand_id
1 'polypeptide(L)'
;MTDKDLRDRIKEVAVEHFNANGYYGTTIRNIAKDMNCSLPMIYYYFKNKKELFDEIIKNEFFNVIKKQTSKLKNDNIENIIDLYTKFIFNLNNLSNYDKQVYRLGIKVYLSFDGDEELINLMDEWERSISTRHREIIKSYYKEYK
;
A
#
# COMPACT_ATOMS: atom_id res chain seq x y z
N MET A 1 -26.37 -3.80 -2.88
CA MET A 1 -25.02 -3.71 -2.34
C MET A 1 -25.01 -4.42 -1.01
N THR A 2 -24.12 -5.39 -0.84
CA THR A 2 -23.89 -6.02 0.46
C THR A 2 -23.14 -5.05 1.38
N ASP A 3 -23.17 -5.32 2.69
CA ASP A 3 -22.41 -4.56 3.69
C ASP A 3 -20.90 -4.50 3.37
N LYS A 4 -20.36 -5.62 2.88
CA LYS A 4 -18.98 -5.75 2.42
C LYS A 4 -18.68 -4.85 1.22
N ASP A 5 -19.59 -4.80 0.24
CA ASP A 5 -19.41 -3.95 -0.95
C ASP A 5 -19.34 -2.46 -0.57
N LEU A 6 -20.08 -2.04 0.46
CA LEU A 6 -20.05 -0.64 0.90
C LEU A 6 -18.76 -0.29 1.64
N ARG A 7 -18.27 -1.18 2.51
CA ARG A 7 -16.96 -1.02 3.18
C ARG A 7 -15.83 -0.89 2.16
N ASP A 8 -15.83 -1.72 1.12
CA ASP A 8 -14.83 -1.68 0.07
C ASP A 8 -14.92 -0.40 -0.77
N ARG A 9 -16.15 0.03 -1.13
CA ARG A 9 -16.36 1.28 -1.88
C ARG A 9 -15.94 2.53 -1.10
N ILE A 10 -16.11 2.54 0.24
CA ILE A 10 -15.58 3.62 1.09
C ILE A 10 -14.05 3.69 0.97
N LYS A 11 -13.35 2.55 1.00
CA LYS A 11 -11.89 2.52 0.83
C LYS A 11 -11.47 3.02 -0.55
N GLU A 12 -12.18 2.62 -1.61
CA GLU A 12 -11.90 3.09 -2.99
C GLU A 12 -11.91 4.61 -3.08
N VAL A 13 -12.98 5.27 -2.64
CA VAL A 13 -13.09 6.73 -2.66
C VAL A 13 -12.09 7.38 -1.70
N ALA A 14 -11.85 6.79 -0.53
CA ALA A 14 -10.86 7.29 0.42
C ALA A 14 -9.44 7.27 -0.15
N VAL A 15 -9.06 6.20 -0.84
CA VAL A 15 -7.75 6.07 -1.52
C VAL A 15 -7.55 7.19 -2.54
N GLU A 16 -8.59 7.56 -3.28
CA GLU A 16 -8.53 8.69 -4.23
C GLU A 16 -8.29 10.01 -3.50
N HIS A 17 -9.04 10.29 -2.43
CA HIS A 17 -8.85 11.50 -1.63
C HIS A 17 -7.46 11.57 -1.00
N PHE A 18 -6.97 10.47 -0.41
CA PHE A 18 -5.65 10.42 0.20
C PHE A 18 -4.54 10.59 -0.84
N ASN A 19 -4.71 10.06 -2.05
CA ASN A 19 -3.73 10.27 -3.12
C ASN A 19 -3.67 11.73 -3.57
N ALA A 20 -4.83 12.37 -3.72
CA ALA A 20 -4.96 13.73 -4.20
C ALA A 20 -4.58 14.79 -3.16
N ASN A 21 -4.95 14.58 -1.89
CA ASN A 21 -4.87 15.61 -0.84
C ASN A 21 -3.94 15.25 0.32
N GLY A 22 -3.32 14.06 0.30
CA GLY A 22 -2.57 13.52 1.44
C GLY A 22 -3.47 13.15 2.62
N TYR A 23 -2.86 12.62 3.68
CA TYR A 23 -3.59 12.27 4.91
C TYR A 23 -4.21 13.50 5.58
N TYR A 24 -3.44 14.59 5.72
CA TYR A 24 -3.88 15.79 6.43
C TYR A 24 -4.97 16.57 5.67
N GLY A 25 -4.89 16.67 4.34
CA GLY A 25 -5.87 17.38 3.51
C GLY A 25 -7.19 16.62 3.30
N THR A 26 -7.23 15.33 3.63
CA THR A 26 -8.42 14.51 3.49
C THR A 26 -9.32 14.58 4.73
N THR A 27 -10.64 14.62 4.52
CA THR A 27 -11.65 14.56 5.59
C THR A 27 -12.72 13.52 5.28
N ILE A 28 -13.27 12.88 6.32
CA ILE A 28 -14.41 11.94 6.19
C ILE A 28 -15.62 12.61 5.55
N ARG A 29 -15.78 13.94 5.74
CA ARG A 29 -16.85 14.70 5.10
C ARG A 29 -16.71 14.79 3.59
N ASN A 30 -15.51 14.98 3.08
CA ASN A 30 -15.27 14.98 1.64
C ASN A 30 -15.53 13.59 1.04
N ILE A 31 -15.05 12.54 1.72
CA ILE A 31 -15.30 11.14 1.31
C ILE A 31 -16.80 10.84 1.28
N ALA A 32 -17.56 11.23 2.30
CA ALA A 32 -19.01 11.02 2.37
C ALA A 32 -19.76 11.74 1.24
N LYS A 33 -19.33 12.97 0.93
CA LYS A 33 -19.88 13.76 -0.17
C LYS A 33 -19.70 13.04 -1.51
N ASP A 34 -18.49 12.58 -1.80
CA ASP A 34 -18.18 11.95 -3.10
C ASP A 34 -18.77 10.52 -3.19
N MET A 35 -18.92 9.84 -2.05
CA MET A 35 -19.69 8.60 -1.94
C MET A 35 -21.21 8.77 -2.11
N ASN A 36 -21.72 10.01 -2.08
CA ASN A 36 -23.13 10.35 -1.99
C ASN A 36 -23.83 9.64 -0.81
N CYS A 37 -23.22 9.68 0.37
CA CYS A 37 -23.74 9.07 1.59
C CYS A 37 -23.66 10.00 2.81
N SER A 38 -24.31 9.61 3.90
CA SER A 38 -24.30 10.37 5.14
C SER A 38 -23.01 10.12 5.95
N LEU A 39 -22.57 11.12 6.73
CA LEU A 39 -21.45 10.95 7.65
C LEU A 39 -21.62 9.74 8.60
N PRO A 40 -22.80 9.54 9.26
CA PRO A 40 -23.03 8.36 10.09
C PRO A 40 -22.81 7.03 9.37
N MET A 41 -23.07 6.97 8.05
CA MET A 41 -22.85 5.75 7.27
C MET A 41 -21.36 5.42 7.16
N ILE A 42 -20.48 6.40 6.98
CA ILE A 42 -19.03 6.13 7.02
C ILE A 42 -18.60 5.74 8.43
N TYR A 43 -19.09 6.44 9.45
CA TYR A 43 -18.75 6.17 10.85
C TYR A 43 -19.22 4.79 11.35
N TYR A 44 -20.22 4.19 10.69
CA TYR A 44 -20.60 2.80 10.92
C TYR A 44 -19.47 1.82 10.58
N TYR A 45 -18.70 2.08 9.52
CA TYR A 45 -17.60 1.20 9.08
C TYR A 45 -16.23 1.60 9.64
N PHE A 46 -16.00 2.90 9.81
CA PHE A 46 -14.71 3.45 10.24
C PHE A 46 -14.95 4.59 11.23
N LYS A 47 -14.56 4.40 12.49
CA LYS A 47 -14.77 5.32 13.61
C LYS A 47 -14.15 6.69 13.37
N ASN A 48 -13.06 6.75 12.60
CA ASN A 48 -12.39 8.00 12.27
C ASN A 48 -11.50 7.86 11.01
N LYS A 49 -10.93 8.99 10.57
CA LYS A 49 -10.01 9.06 9.43
C LYS A 49 -8.76 8.19 9.61
N LYS A 50 -8.22 8.12 10.84
CA LYS A 50 -7.02 7.34 11.14
C LYS A 50 -7.30 5.86 10.93
N GLU A 51 -8.38 5.32 11.48
CA GLU A 51 -8.76 3.90 11.31
C GLU A 51 -8.96 3.53 9.83
N LEU A 52 -9.60 4.39 9.04
CA LEU A 52 -9.76 4.19 7.60
C LEU A 52 -8.41 4.16 6.87
N PHE A 53 -7.52 5.10 7.18
CA PHE A 53 -6.18 5.15 6.58
C PHE A 53 -5.33 3.95 7.02
N ASP A 54 -5.34 3.61 8.30
CA ASP A 54 -4.65 2.46 8.87
C ASP A 54 -5.12 1.16 8.21
N GLU A 55 -6.42 0.95 8.01
CA GLU A 55 -6.94 -0.23 7.32
C GLU A 55 -6.36 -0.36 5.90
N ILE A 56 -6.30 0.75 5.15
CA ILE A 56 -5.75 0.78 3.79
C ILE A 56 -4.25 0.41 3.82
N ILE A 57 -3.47 0.98 4.74
CA ILE A 57 -2.03 0.73 4.80
C ILE A 57 -1.70 -0.66 5.37
N LYS A 58 -2.31 -1.02 6.51
CA LYS A 58 -2.02 -2.28 7.21
C LYS A 58 -2.54 -3.51 6.47
N ASN A 59 -3.63 -3.38 5.71
CA ASN A 59 -4.21 -4.51 5.00
C ASN A 59 -4.04 -4.40 3.49
N GLU A 60 -4.56 -3.37 2.85
CA GLU A 60 -4.61 -3.30 1.38
C GLU A 60 -3.20 -3.22 0.77
N PHE A 61 -2.33 -2.34 1.30
CA PHE A 61 -0.95 -2.22 0.81
C PHE A 61 -0.16 -3.52 0.99
N PHE A 62 -0.15 -4.11 2.18
CA PHE A 62 0.56 -5.37 2.40
C PHE A 62 -0.05 -6.53 1.60
N ASN A 63 -1.36 -6.51 1.31
CA ASN A 63 -1.97 -7.47 0.39
C ASN A 63 -1.44 -7.30 -1.04
N VAL A 64 -1.27 -6.07 -1.53
CA VAL A 64 -0.63 -5.78 -2.83
C VAL A 64 0.79 -6.35 -2.85
N ILE A 65 1.61 -6.04 -1.85
CA ILE A 65 2.99 -6.55 -1.72
C ILE A 65 3.04 -8.08 -1.68
N LYS A 66 2.17 -8.71 -0.89
CA LYS A 66 2.08 -10.17 -0.77
C LYS A 66 1.72 -10.83 -2.09
N LYS A 67 0.72 -10.29 -2.81
CA LYS A 67 0.35 -10.76 -4.15
C LYS A 67 1.53 -10.66 -5.12
N GLN A 68 2.27 -9.56 -5.11
CA GLN A 68 3.46 -9.40 -5.98
C GLN A 68 4.56 -10.40 -5.62
N THR A 69 4.84 -10.58 -4.34
CA THR A 69 5.87 -11.50 -3.88
C THR A 69 5.54 -12.95 -4.24
N SER A 70 4.26 -13.35 -4.15
CA SER A 70 3.81 -14.68 -4.54
C SER A 70 3.94 -14.93 -6.04
N LYS A 71 3.66 -13.93 -6.89
CA LYS A 71 3.87 -14.04 -8.35
C LYS A 71 5.34 -14.32 -8.67
N LEU A 72 6.24 -13.54 -8.09
CA LEU A 72 7.67 -13.70 -8.30
C LEU A 72 8.22 -15.06 -7.83
N LYS A 73 7.66 -15.65 -6.75
CA LYS A 73 8.05 -16.99 -6.29
C LYS A 73 7.71 -18.11 -7.28
N ASN A 74 6.68 -17.90 -8.09
CA ASN A 74 6.24 -18.87 -9.09
C ASN A 74 6.96 -18.69 -10.44
N ASP A 75 7.67 -17.59 -10.61
CA ASP A 75 8.46 -17.31 -11.81
C ASP A 75 9.84 -17.95 -11.71
N ASN A 76 10.37 -18.42 -12.84
CA ASN A 76 11.78 -18.78 -12.94
C ASN A 76 12.60 -17.49 -12.96
N ILE A 77 13.37 -17.22 -11.89
CA ILE A 77 14.18 -16.00 -11.76
C ILE A 77 15.63 -16.35 -12.06
N GLU A 78 16.17 -15.82 -13.16
CA GLU A 78 17.52 -16.17 -13.62
C GLU A 78 18.61 -15.40 -12.87
N ASN A 79 18.38 -14.11 -12.64
CA ASN A 79 19.33 -13.21 -12.00
C ASN A 79 18.61 -12.00 -11.37
N ILE A 80 19.38 -11.12 -10.73
CA ILE A 80 18.83 -9.96 -10.02
C ILE A 80 18.19 -8.93 -10.95
N ILE A 81 18.70 -8.77 -12.18
CA ILE A 81 18.12 -7.86 -13.17
C ILE A 81 16.75 -8.39 -13.59
N ASP A 82 16.64 -9.69 -13.85
CA ASP A 82 15.37 -10.35 -14.16
C ASP A 82 14.36 -10.24 -13.01
N LEU A 83 14.80 -10.43 -11.76
CA LEU A 83 13.97 -10.24 -10.57
C LEU A 83 13.36 -8.83 -10.53
N TYR A 84 14.18 -7.78 -10.63
CA TYR A 84 13.70 -6.40 -10.56
C TYR A 84 12.90 -6.00 -11.81
N THR A 85 13.25 -6.51 -12.99
CA THR A 85 12.50 -6.29 -14.23
C THR A 85 11.09 -6.85 -14.11
N LYS A 86 10.95 -8.11 -13.66
CA LYS A 86 9.65 -8.73 -13.41
C LYS A 86 8.88 -8.01 -12.32
N PHE A 87 9.54 -7.59 -11.24
CA PHE A 87 8.91 -6.82 -10.18
C PHE A 87 8.30 -5.51 -10.71
N ILE A 88 9.08 -4.70 -11.44
CA ILE A 88 8.61 -3.43 -12.03
C ILE A 88 7.50 -3.69 -13.06
N PHE A 89 7.65 -4.69 -13.92
CA PHE A 89 6.62 -5.06 -14.88
C PHE A 89 5.30 -5.44 -14.18
N ASN A 90 5.38 -6.20 -13.09
CA ASN A 90 4.22 -6.59 -12.30
C ASN A 90 3.56 -5.37 -11.61
N LEU A 91 4.35 -4.41 -11.11
CA LEU A 91 3.83 -3.14 -10.57
C LEU A 91 3.09 -2.32 -11.65
N ASN A 92 3.63 -2.26 -12.87
CA ASN A 92 3.00 -1.54 -13.98
C ASN A 92 1.65 -2.16 -14.41
N ASN A 93 1.45 -3.45 -14.13
CA ASN A 93 0.23 -4.18 -14.45
C ASN A 93 -0.75 -4.31 -13.26
N LEU A 94 -0.52 -3.57 -12.17
CA LEU A 94 -1.50 -3.45 -11.10
C LEU A 94 -2.81 -2.81 -11.58
N SER A 95 -3.92 -3.20 -10.95
CA SER A 95 -5.21 -2.52 -11.14
C SER A 95 -5.09 -1.04 -10.75
N ASN A 96 -5.99 -0.17 -11.24
CA ASN A 96 -5.93 1.26 -10.89
C ASN A 96 -6.00 1.47 -9.38
N TYR A 97 -6.87 0.75 -8.69
CA TYR A 97 -6.98 0.78 -7.23
C TYR A 97 -5.68 0.31 -6.56
N ASP A 98 -5.14 -0.86 -6.93
CA ASP A 98 -3.90 -1.38 -6.33
C ASP A 98 -2.70 -0.45 -6.56
N LYS A 99 -2.63 0.23 -7.72
CA LYS A 99 -1.59 1.26 -7.99
C LYS A 99 -1.69 2.43 -7.01
N GLN A 100 -2.90 2.90 -6.77
CA GLN A 100 -3.13 4.00 -5.84
C GLN A 100 -2.83 3.59 -4.39
N VAL A 101 -3.19 2.38 -4.00
CA VAL A 101 -2.84 1.81 -2.70
C VAL A 101 -1.32 1.66 -2.55
N TYR A 102 -0.65 1.10 -3.57
CA TYR A 102 0.81 0.98 -3.57
C TYR A 102 1.48 2.34 -3.41
N ARG A 103 1.02 3.35 -4.13
CA ARG A 103 1.52 4.73 -4.02
C ARG A 103 1.38 5.28 -2.59
N LEU A 104 0.24 5.07 -1.92
CA LEU A 104 0.05 5.51 -0.53
C LEU A 104 1.01 4.81 0.41
N GLY A 105 1.17 3.48 0.29
CA GLY A 105 2.14 2.75 1.11
C GLY A 105 3.57 3.25 0.92
N ILE A 106 3.97 3.58 -0.31
CA ILE A 106 5.27 4.20 -0.58
C ILE A 106 5.39 5.60 0.06
N LYS A 107 4.33 6.42 0.03
CA LYS A 107 4.34 7.72 0.73
C LYS A 107 4.56 7.55 2.24
N VAL A 108 3.92 6.55 2.85
CA VAL A 108 4.10 6.25 4.28
C VAL A 108 5.50 5.71 4.57
N TYR A 109 5.98 4.79 3.74
CA TYR A 109 7.34 4.23 3.83
C TYR A 109 8.42 5.33 3.75
N LEU A 110 8.20 6.37 2.95
CA LEU A 110 9.10 7.52 2.82
C LEU A 110 8.76 8.68 3.77
N SER A 111 7.90 8.44 4.77
CA SER A 111 7.48 9.42 5.79
C SER A 111 6.86 10.71 5.23
N PHE A 112 6.26 10.66 4.03
CA PHE A 112 5.48 11.77 3.45
C PHE A 112 4.05 11.84 3.99
N ASP A 113 3.50 10.71 4.39
CA ASP A 113 2.15 10.57 4.98
C ASP A 113 2.22 9.54 6.13
N GLY A 114 1.14 9.43 6.90
CA GLY A 114 1.06 8.48 8.02
C GLY A 114 1.52 9.06 9.36
N ASP A 115 1.26 8.32 10.42
CA ASP A 115 1.70 8.64 11.77
C ASP A 115 2.88 7.75 12.20
N GLU A 116 3.42 8.01 13.38
CA GLU A 116 4.54 7.27 13.95
C GLU A 116 4.27 5.75 14.02
N GLU A 117 3.02 5.35 14.23
CA GLU A 117 2.62 3.94 14.27
C GLU A 117 2.81 3.28 12.90
N LEU A 118 2.34 3.93 11.83
CA LEU A 118 2.50 3.42 10.47
C LEU A 118 3.95 3.47 9.99
N ILE A 119 4.72 4.50 10.37
CA ILE A 119 6.15 4.59 10.06
C ILE A 119 6.91 3.45 10.73
N ASN A 120 6.68 3.20 12.02
CA ASN A 120 7.29 2.08 12.73
C ASN A 120 6.93 0.72 12.11
N LEU A 121 5.68 0.54 11.67
CA LEU A 121 5.27 -0.66 10.94
C LEU A 121 6.05 -0.85 9.63
N MET A 122 6.30 0.23 8.90
CA MET A 122 7.09 0.19 7.66
C MET A 122 8.55 -0.15 7.93
N ASP A 123 9.14 0.40 9.00
CA ASP A 123 10.50 0.08 9.44
C ASP A 123 10.65 -1.39 9.84
N GLU A 124 9.70 -1.94 10.59
CA GLU A 124 9.68 -3.35 10.96
C GLU A 124 9.57 -4.25 9.73
N TRP A 125 8.68 -3.90 8.80
CA TRP A 125 8.55 -4.61 7.54
C TRP A 125 9.84 -4.56 6.73
N GLU A 126 10.47 -3.39 6.58
CA GLU A 126 11.74 -3.24 5.88
C GLU A 126 12.82 -4.13 6.50
N ARG A 127 12.96 -4.10 7.83
CA ARG A 127 13.92 -4.97 8.53
C ARG A 127 13.69 -6.43 8.21
N SER A 128 12.44 -6.88 8.14
CA SER A 128 12.08 -8.26 7.82
C SER A 128 12.50 -8.69 6.41
N ILE A 129 12.56 -7.77 5.45
CA ILE A 129 12.93 -8.06 4.05
C ILE A 129 14.37 -7.68 3.70
N SER A 130 15.01 -6.82 4.49
CA SER A 130 16.35 -6.28 4.24
C SER A 130 17.40 -7.38 4.13
N THR A 131 17.35 -8.38 5.01
CA THR A 131 18.28 -9.53 5.01
C THR A 131 18.19 -10.30 3.69
N ARG A 132 16.97 -10.57 3.20
CA ARG A 132 16.75 -11.27 1.93
C ARG A 132 17.33 -10.47 0.75
N HIS A 133 17.03 -9.17 0.66
CA HIS A 133 17.55 -8.34 -0.43
C HIS A 133 19.08 -8.26 -0.39
N ARG A 134 19.65 -8.12 0.81
CA ARG A 134 21.10 -8.13 1.02
C ARG A 134 21.72 -9.44 0.53
N GLU A 135 21.15 -10.59 0.86
CA GLU A 135 21.64 -11.90 0.40
C GLU A 135 21.57 -12.03 -1.13
N ILE A 136 20.46 -11.60 -1.74
CA ILE A 136 20.27 -11.65 -3.19
C ILE A 136 21.31 -10.79 -3.92
N ILE A 137 21.61 -9.59 -3.40
CA ILE A 137 22.55 -8.65 -4.03
C ILE A 137 24.01 -8.97 -3.69
N LYS A 138 24.28 -9.70 -2.59
CA LYS A 138 25.64 -10.03 -2.12
C LYS A 138 26.51 -10.71 -3.17
N SER A 139 25.95 -11.60 -3.98
CA SER A 139 26.69 -12.28 -5.07
C SER A 139 27.06 -11.38 -6.25
N TYR A 140 26.41 -10.22 -6.38
CA TYR A 140 26.66 -9.22 -7.42
C TYR A 140 27.50 -8.03 -6.92
N TYR A 141 27.64 -7.88 -5.60
CA TYR A 141 28.63 -7.01 -4.96
C TYR A 141 30.01 -7.67 -5.08
N LYS A 142 30.60 -7.68 -6.28
CA LYS A 142 32.04 -7.89 -6.40
C LYS A 142 32.73 -6.80 -5.57
N GLU A 143 33.64 -7.23 -4.69
CA GLU A 143 34.47 -6.38 -3.84
C GLU A 143 35.01 -5.17 -4.63
N TYR A 144 34.35 -4.02 -4.50
CA TYR A 144 35.05 -2.76 -4.66
C TYR A 144 35.91 -2.63 -3.40
N LYS A 145 37.15 -3.13 -3.52
CA LYS A 145 38.24 -2.90 -2.57
C LYS A 145 38.49 -1.41 -2.39
#